data_AF-A0A2J8IDQ4-F1
#
_entry.id   AF-A0A2J8IDQ4-F1
#
_cell.length_a   1.000
_cell.length_b   1.000
_cell.length_c   1.000
_cell.angle_alpha   90.00
_cell.angle_beta   90.00
_cell.angle_gamma   90.00
#
_symmetry.space_group_name_H-M   'P 1'
#
loop_
_entity.id
_entity.type
_entity.pdbx_description
1 polymer ?
#
loop_
_entity_poly.entity_id
_entity_poly.type
_entity_poly.pdbx_seq_one_letter_code
_entity_poly.pdbx_strand_id
1 'polypeptide(L)'
;MTDSPVIHVQREQGMDLFWRGALVFAILFNAAIVAVFIGVPAVLMVKFWNPWLLFTLIFVAAGVLLLVKFVAALRKGAWYGRHRSLFVLHETGIETTEWNTVGSEAPLRRVIPLEAVAGVVASYRIVRRTLRTRFGGGILTETAPVLHVLFDDDDGRRRISSVPFTSHEDPAVDTWIRQLRANGVELGYTARPLLWKEEDYLSDEARLEYFAATEEIIDFPSEGSWLENTARAENRWHHNSKRLQEEAEQRDPALRAARLKPTGRHWILGAWFAGMYTSGSGYLLPYLVQRGVLPVAAWPLELLVVLPAAALFFLPLRHGLRWYHALVCWLLLVVIAFTVVVGTAALWPAAEEMAMIGLGVTVLAAALLWVPYQLVKRSVPLSEQTHSR
;
A
#
# COMPACT_ATOMS: atom_id res chain seq x y z
N MET A 1 -34.88 20.57 -16.33
CA MET A 1 -34.09 21.32 -15.32
C MET A 1 -32.83 21.99 -15.91
N THR A 2 -32.70 22.11 -17.25
CA THR A 2 -31.49 22.62 -17.93
C THR A 2 -31.31 24.15 -17.93
N ASP A 3 -32.25 24.90 -17.36
CA ASP A 3 -32.25 26.37 -17.47
C ASP A 3 -31.73 27.08 -16.21
N SER A 4 -31.33 26.32 -15.18
CA SER A 4 -30.78 26.90 -13.96
C SER A 4 -29.32 27.35 -14.17
N PRO A 5 -28.94 28.56 -13.73
CA PRO A 5 -27.59 29.08 -13.87
C PRO A 5 -26.52 28.11 -13.37
N VAL A 6 -25.44 27.97 -14.14
CA VAL A 6 -24.28 27.16 -13.77
C VAL A 6 -23.44 27.94 -12.77
N ILE A 7 -23.24 27.38 -11.58
CA ILE A 7 -22.40 27.95 -10.53
C ILE A 7 -20.94 27.52 -10.72
N HIS A 8 -20.73 26.21 -10.94
CA HIS A 8 -19.39 25.66 -11.07
C HIS A 8 -19.37 24.41 -11.94
N VAL A 9 -18.28 24.23 -12.69
CA VAL A 9 -18.01 23.03 -13.48
C VAL A 9 -16.77 22.35 -12.94
N GLN A 10 -16.95 21.18 -12.32
CA GLN A 10 -15.88 20.35 -11.82
C GLN A 10 -15.58 19.23 -12.81
N ARG A 11 -14.39 19.28 -13.40
CA ARG A 11 -13.91 18.21 -14.29
C ARG A 11 -12.84 17.40 -13.58
N GLU A 12 -12.95 16.09 -13.67
CA GLU A 12 -11.95 15.22 -13.10
C GLU A 12 -10.57 15.43 -13.77
N GLN A 13 -9.53 15.55 -12.96
CA GLN A 13 -8.18 15.77 -13.46
C GLN A 13 -7.62 14.52 -14.17
N GLY A 14 -6.96 14.75 -15.29
CA GLY A 14 -6.21 13.71 -15.98
C GLY A 14 -4.89 13.37 -15.29
N MET A 15 -4.26 12.29 -15.76
CA MET A 15 -2.93 11.90 -15.31
C MET A 15 -1.91 13.01 -15.62
N ASP A 16 -1.14 13.40 -14.60
CA ASP A 16 -0.08 14.39 -14.66
C ASP A 16 1.10 13.93 -15.55
N LEU A 17 1.88 14.88 -16.08
CA LEU A 17 3.02 14.65 -16.97
C LEU A 17 4.05 13.70 -16.36
N PHE A 18 4.36 13.86 -15.07
CA PHE A 18 5.27 12.97 -14.36
C PHE A 18 4.79 11.51 -14.44
N TRP A 19 3.51 11.26 -14.10
CA TRP A 19 2.95 9.92 -14.13
C TRP A 19 2.84 9.35 -15.54
N ARG A 20 2.66 10.19 -16.56
CA ARG A 20 2.80 9.75 -17.96
C ARG A 20 4.21 9.29 -18.28
N GLY A 21 5.23 10.03 -17.85
CA GLY A 21 6.63 9.64 -18.00
C GLY A 21 6.96 8.35 -17.24
N ALA A 22 6.53 8.26 -15.98
CA ALA A 22 6.68 7.07 -15.15
C ALA A 22 5.97 5.85 -15.77
N LEU A 23 4.79 6.04 -16.36
CA LEU A 23 4.08 4.97 -17.07
C LEU A 23 4.88 4.48 -18.28
N VAL A 24 5.43 5.38 -19.09
CA VAL A 24 6.28 5.00 -20.24
C VAL A 24 7.51 4.23 -19.76
N PHE A 25 8.18 4.70 -18.71
CA PHE A 25 9.30 3.98 -18.12
C PHE A 25 8.89 2.60 -17.59
N ALA A 26 7.77 2.52 -16.86
CA ALA A 26 7.23 1.26 -16.35
C ALA A 26 6.88 0.28 -17.49
N ILE A 27 6.39 0.78 -18.63
CA ILE A 27 6.16 -0.03 -19.84
C ILE A 27 7.46 -0.62 -20.36
N LEU A 28 8.47 0.21 -20.57
CA LEU A 28 9.78 -0.25 -21.09
C LEU A 28 10.45 -1.24 -20.12
N PHE A 29 10.39 -0.94 -18.83
CA PHE A 29 10.98 -1.79 -17.78
C PHE A 29 10.28 -3.14 -17.68
N ASN A 30 8.93 -3.18 -17.65
CA ASN A 30 8.19 -4.44 -17.64
C ASN A 30 8.41 -5.23 -18.93
N ALA A 31 8.46 -4.56 -20.09
CA ALA A 31 8.77 -5.21 -21.35
C ALA A 31 10.16 -5.88 -21.32
N ALA A 32 11.17 -5.22 -20.75
CA ALA A 32 12.51 -5.79 -20.57
C ALA A 32 12.48 -7.01 -19.63
N ILE A 33 11.79 -6.95 -18.49
CA ILE A 33 11.65 -8.09 -17.58
C ILE A 33 10.96 -9.27 -18.28
N VAL A 34 9.84 -9.04 -18.95
CA VAL A 34 9.12 -10.07 -19.72
C VAL A 34 10.03 -10.68 -20.79
N ALA A 35 10.77 -9.84 -21.54
CA ALA A 35 11.70 -10.30 -22.56
C ALA A 35 12.84 -11.15 -21.97
N VAL A 36 13.35 -10.83 -20.78
CA VAL A 36 14.36 -11.66 -20.09
C VAL A 36 13.76 -12.98 -19.64
N PHE A 37 12.60 -12.96 -18.97
CA PHE A 37 11.94 -14.15 -18.42
C PHE A 37 11.51 -15.15 -19.50
N ILE A 38 11.14 -14.68 -20.68
CA ILE A 38 10.73 -15.54 -21.80
C ILE A 38 11.92 -15.84 -22.71
N GLY A 39 12.66 -14.80 -23.11
CA GLY A 39 13.71 -14.89 -24.11
C GLY A 39 14.94 -15.65 -23.64
N VAL A 40 15.42 -15.43 -22.40
CA VAL A 40 16.63 -16.12 -21.91
C VAL A 40 16.41 -17.63 -21.82
N PRO A 41 15.35 -18.15 -21.17
CA PRO A 41 15.08 -19.59 -21.18
C PRO A 41 14.92 -20.17 -22.59
N ALA A 42 14.21 -19.47 -23.49
CA ALA A 42 14.01 -19.93 -24.86
C ALA A 42 15.33 -20.04 -25.65
N VAL A 43 16.18 -19.01 -25.57
CA VAL A 43 17.51 -19.02 -26.22
C VAL A 43 18.40 -20.11 -25.62
N LEU A 44 18.39 -20.29 -24.29
CA LEU A 44 19.13 -21.36 -23.63
C LEU A 44 18.69 -22.75 -24.12
N MET A 45 17.37 -22.98 -24.21
CA MET A 45 16.83 -24.25 -24.71
C MET A 45 17.27 -24.55 -26.15
N VAL A 46 17.19 -23.55 -27.04
CA VAL A 46 17.59 -23.71 -28.45
C VAL A 46 19.10 -23.94 -28.58
N LYS A 47 19.91 -23.22 -27.80
CA LYS A 47 21.37 -23.26 -27.94
C LYS A 47 22.01 -24.52 -27.34
N PHE A 48 21.55 -24.98 -26.19
CA PHE A 48 22.22 -26.03 -25.43
C PHE A 48 21.54 -27.40 -25.49
N TRP A 49 20.27 -27.47 -25.93
CA TRP A 49 19.52 -28.74 -26.10
C TRP A 49 19.62 -29.70 -24.90
N ASN A 50 19.60 -29.13 -23.69
CA ASN A 50 19.80 -29.86 -22.45
C ASN A 50 18.46 -30.09 -21.72
N PRO A 51 18.09 -31.33 -21.36
CA PRO A 51 16.82 -31.63 -20.69
C PRO A 51 16.66 -30.93 -19.32
N TRP A 52 17.76 -30.60 -18.63
CA TRP A 52 17.71 -29.83 -17.38
C TRP A 52 17.16 -28.41 -17.56
N LEU A 53 17.18 -27.87 -18.79
CA LEU A 53 16.58 -26.57 -19.08
C LEU A 53 15.06 -26.59 -19.05
N LEU A 54 14.41 -27.75 -18.98
CA LEU A 54 12.96 -27.84 -18.75
C LEU A 54 12.54 -27.13 -17.45
N PHE A 55 13.39 -27.13 -16.43
CA PHE A 55 13.13 -26.39 -15.18
C PHE A 55 13.03 -24.88 -15.39
N THR A 56 13.63 -24.34 -16.46
CA THR A 56 13.54 -22.91 -16.78
C THR A 56 12.21 -22.49 -17.40
N LEU A 57 11.36 -23.46 -17.80
CA LEU A 57 10.00 -23.17 -18.31
C LEU A 57 9.11 -22.47 -17.28
N ILE A 58 9.40 -22.61 -15.98
CA ILE A 58 8.69 -21.87 -14.93
C ILE A 58 8.85 -20.35 -15.10
N PHE A 59 10.02 -19.89 -15.56
CA PHE A 59 10.26 -18.48 -15.83
C PHE A 59 9.50 -18.00 -17.06
N VAL A 60 9.37 -18.85 -18.09
CA VAL A 60 8.55 -18.54 -19.28
C VAL A 60 7.08 -18.38 -18.88
N ALA A 61 6.54 -19.32 -18.10
CA ALA A 61 5.17 -19.23 -17.60
C ALA A 61 4.96 -17.97 -16.74
N ALA A 62 5.90 -17.66 -15.84
CA ALA A 62 5.88 -16.43 -15.05
C ALA A 62 5.92 -15.16 -15.92
N GLY A 63 6.76 -15.15 -16.97
CA GLY A 63 6.86 -14.05 -17.92
C GLY A 63 5.57 -13.82 -18.72
N VAL A 64 4.91 -14.89 -19.17
CA VAL A 64 3.61 -14.81 -19.86
C VAL A 64 2.51 -14.30 -18.93
N LEU A 65 2.45 -14.80 -17.69
CA LEU A 65 1.49 -14.32 -16.70
C LEU A 65 1.71 -12.83 -16.37
N LEU A 66 2.97 -12.41 -16.23
CA LEU A 66 3.34 -11.01 -16.03
C LEU A 66 2.86 -10.15 -17.20
N LEU A 67 3.10 -10.59 -18.44
CA LEU A 67 2.66 -9.89 -19.65
C LEU A 67 1.14 -9.71 -19.71
N VAL A 68 0.36 -10.77 -19.44
CA VAL A 68 -1.11 -10.71 -19.46
C VAL A 68 -1.63 -9.69 -18.44
N LYS A 69 -1.13 -9.76 -17.20
CA LYS A 69 -1.49 -8.81 -16.14
C LYS A 69 -1.09 -7.38 -16.50
N PHE A 70 0.09 -7.22 -17.08
CA PHE A 70 0.60 -5.93 -17.51
C PHE A 70 -0.28 -5.30 -18.61
N VAL A 71 -0.65 -6.08 -19.64
CA VAL A 71 -1.56 -5.61 -20.70
C VAL A 71 -2.94 -5.24 -20.15
N ALA A 72 -3.50 -6.02 -19.22
CA ALA A 72 -4.75 -5.69 -18.56
C ALA A 72 -4.68 -4.36 -17.79
N ALA A 73 -3.60 -4.15 -17.04
CA ALA A 73 -3.35 -2.90 -16.32
C ALA A 73 -3.21 -1.70 -17.29
N LEU A 74 -2.51 -1.86 -18.40
CA LEU A 74 -2.41 -0.81 -19.43
C LEU A 74 -3.76 -0.46 -20.05
N ARG A 75 -4.60 -1.45 -20.37
CA ARG A 75 -5.95 -1.21 -20.89
C ARG A 75 -6.79 -0.43 -19.88
N LYS A 76 -6.75 -0.84 -18.61
CA LYS A 76 -7.44 -0.14 -17.51
C LYS A 76 -6.95 1.31 -17.37
N GLY A 77 -5.63 1.54 -17.34
CA GLY A 77 -5.05 2.88 -17.28
C GLY A 77 -5.39 3.76 -18.50
N ALA A 78 -5.32 3.21 -19.71
CA ALA A 78 -5.70 3.90 -20.94
C ALA A 78 -7.20 4.23 -21.00
N TRP A 79 -8.04 3.44 -20.34
CA TRP A 79 -9.46 3.72 -20.22
C TRP A 79 -9.70 4.93 -19.30
N TYR A 80 -9.13 4.97 -18.10
CA TYR A 80 -9.24 6.14 -17.19
C TYR A 80 -8.59 7.41 -17.75
N GLY A 81 -7.56 7.27 -18.59
CA GLY A 81 -6.93 8.41 -19.25
C GLY A 81 -7.86 9.13 -20.23
N ARG A 82 -8.72 8.35 -20.92
CA ARG A 82 -9.66 8.82 -21.96
C ARG A 82 -11.02 9.23 -21.38
N HIS A 83 -11.51 8.48 -20.39
CA HIS A 83 -12.83 8.66 -19.81
C HIS A 83 -12.71 9.40 -18.48
N ARG A 84 -13.23 10.64 -18.44
CA ARG A 84 -13.17 11.50 -17.26
C ARG A 84 -14.56 11.95 -16.89
N SER A 85 -14.86 11.88 -15.59
CA SER A 85 -16.15 12.33 -15.09
C SER A 85 -16.26 13.85 -15.08
N LEU A 86 -17.48 14.35 -15.25
CA LEU A 86 -17.84 15.77 -15.22
C LEU A 86 -18.97 15.95 -14.21
N PHE A 87 -18.86 16.97 -13.38
CA PHE A 87 -19.86 17.34 -12.39
C PHE A 87 -20.15 18.83 -12.53
N VAL A 88 -21.41 19.18 -12.75
CA VAL A 88 -21.86 20.56 -12.91
C VAL A 88 -22.78 20.90 -11.75
N LEU A 89 -22.45 21.96 -11.03
CA LEU A 89 -23.25 22.49 -9.96
C LEU A 89 -24.11 23.62 -10.52
N HIS A 90 -25.43 23.46 -10.42
CA HIS A 90 -26.42 24.49 -10.72
C HIS A 90 -26.99 25.06 -9.42
N GLU A 91 -27.77 26.13 -9.53
CA GLU A 91 -28.45 26.70 -8.37
C GLU A 91 -29.45 25.73 -7.73
N THR A 92 -30.12 24.92 -8.56
CA THR A 92 -31.23 24.04 -8.16
C THR A 92 -30.90 22.55 -8.17
N GLY A 93 -29.72 22.16 -8.66
CA GLY A 93 -29.37 20.75 -8.83
C GLY A 93 -27.91 20.50 -9.17
N ILE A 94 -27.56 19.23 -9.27
CA ILE A 94 -26.23 18.75 -9.64
C ILE A 94 -26.38 17.84 -10.86
N GLU A 95 -25.68 18.14 -11.95
CA GLU A 95 -25.59 17.26 -13.10
C GLU A 95 -24.29 16.48 -13.07
N THR A 96 -24.37 15.15 -13.23
CA THR A 96 -23.19 14.29 -13.24
C THR A 96 -23.12 13.49 -14.53
N THR A 97 -21.91 13.36 -15.05
CA THR A 97 -21.56 12.45 -16.15
C THR A 97 -20.39 11.61 -15.68
N GLU A 98 -20.68 10.41 -15.20
CA GLU A 98 -19.74 9.57 -14.46
C GLU A 98 -19.28 8.37 -15.31
N TRP A 99 -17.96 8.14 -15.31
CA TRP A 99 -17.34 6.95 -15.88
C TRP A 99 -16.85 6.03 -14.76
N ASN A 100 -17.78 5.32 -14.14
CA ASN A 100 -17.51 4.49 -12.94
C ASN A 100 -17.08 3.06 -13.28
N THR A 101 -17.46 2.51 -14.43
CA THR A 101 -17.20 1.10 -14.78
C THR A 101 -16.23 0.97 -15.94
N VAL A 102 -15.07 0.35 -15.70
CA VAL A 102 -14.05 0.14 -16.74
C VAL A 102 -14.64 -0.71 -17.87
N GLY A 103 -14.58 -0.19 -19.09
CA GLY A 103 -15.11 -0.85 -20.27
C GLY A 103 -16.57 -0.53 -20.59
N SER A 104 -17.24 0.34 -19.83
CA SER A 104 -18.55 0.85 -20.22
C SER A 104 -18.47 1.64 -21.53
N GLU A 105 -19.48 1.48 -22.39
CA GLU A 105 -19.56 2.19 -23.68
C GLU A 105 -20.13 3.61 -23.53
N ALA A 106 -20.95 3.83 -22.49
CA ALA A 106 -21.59 5.10 -22.21
C ALA A 106 -21.33 5.54 -20.75
N PRO A 107 -21.28 6.86 -20.49
CA PRO A 107 -21.23 7.37 -19.13
C PRO A 107 -22.61 7.28 -18.48
N LEU A 108 -22.60 7.16 -17.16
CA LEU A 108 -23.81 7.30 -16.35
C LEU A 108 -24.12 8.79 -16.19
N ARG A 109 -25.24 9.23 -16.76
CA ARG A 109 -25.70 10.62 -16.64
C ARG A 109 -26.81 10.72 -15.60
N ARG A 110 -26.70 11.67 -14.68
CA ARG A 110 -27.70 11.91 -13.64
C ARG A 110 -27.93 13.40 -13.49
N VAL A 111 -29.16 13.78 -13.18
CA VAL A 111 -29.55 15.12 -12.77
C VAL A 111 -30.15 14.95 -11.38
N ILE A 112 -29.53 15.55 -10.38
CA ILE A 112 -29.86 15.38 -8.97
C ILE A 112 -30.41 16.73 -8.47
N PRO A 113 -31.74 16.87 -8.31
CA PRO A 113 -32.33 18.04 -7.67
C PRO A 113 -31.76 18.23 -6.26
N LEU A 114 -31.48 19.47 -5.84
CA LEU A 114 -30.97 19.70 -4.48
C LEU A 114 -31.97 19.27 -3.40
N GLU A 115 -33.26 19.35 -3.69
CA GLU A 115 -34.34 18.84 -2.83
C GLU A 115 -34.31 17.32 -2.62
N ALA A 116 -33.72 16.56 -3.55
CA ALA A 116 -33.56 15.11 -3.44
C ALA A 116 -32.27 14.72 -2.69
N VAL A 117 -31.39 15.70 -2.38
CA VAL A 117 -30.15 15.45 -1.65
C VAL A 117 -30.48 15.35 -0.16
N ALA A 118 -30.34 14.15 0.39
CA ALA A 118 -30.59 13.90 1.79
C ALA A 118 -29.40 14.27 2.68
N GLY A 119 -28.20 14.35 2.13
CA GLY A 119 -27.02 14.77 2.86
C GLY A 119 -25.75 14.64 2.03
N VAL A 120 -24.69 15.29 2.47
CA VAL A 120 -23.38 15.23 1.83
C VAL A 120 -22.33 14.86 2.87
N VAL A 121 -21.53 13.83 2.58
CA VAL A 121 -20.41 13.44 3.45
C VAL A 121 -19.10 13.83 2.78
N ALA A 122 -18.37 14.75 3.41
CA ALA A 122 -17.03 15.11 3.01
C ALA A 122 -16.03 14.02 3.46
N SER A 123 -15.16 13.62 2.55
CA SER A 123 -14.09 12.67 2.83
C SER A 123 -12.84 13.01 2.01
N TYR A 124 -11.85 12.12 2.07
CA TYR A 124 -10.65 12.19 1.26
C TYR A 124 -10.59 11.08 0.22
N ARG A 125 -9.94 11.39 -0.90
CA ARG A 125 -9.36 10.39 -1.79
C ARG A 125 -7.84 10.49 -1.76
N ILE A 126 -7.19 9.35 -1.94
CA ILE A 126 -5.75 9.31 -2.11
C ILE A 126 -5.41 9.75 -3.54
N VAL A 127 -4.63 10.81 -3.67
CA VAL A 127 -4.12 11.32 -4.95
C VAL A 127 -2.60 11.28 -4.94
N ARG A 128 -2.02 10.56 -5.90
CA ARG A 128 -0.56 10.55 -6.07
C ARG A 128 -0.14 11.81 -6.83
N ARG A 129 0.48 12.78 -6.16
CA ARG A 129 1.02 14.00 -6.79
C ARG A 129 2.52 14.10 -6.59
N THR A 130 3.19 14.70 -7.57
CA THR A 130 4.63 14.96 -7.50
C THR A 130 4.80 16.45 -7.27
N LEU A 131 5.08 16.85 -6.03
CA LEU A 131 5.41 18.24 -5.75
C LEU A 131 6.88 18.49 -6.09
N ARG A 132 7.14 19.49 -6.92
CA ARG A 132 8.49 20.05 -7.06
C ARG A 132 8.79 20.90 -5.83
N THR A 133 9.38 20.29 -4.80
CA THR A 133 9.97 21.07 -3.71
C THR A 133 11.30 21.69 -4.18
N ARG A 134 11.68 22.83 -3.57
CA ARG A 134 12.89 23.61 -3.90
C ARG A 134 14.21 22.82 -3.81
N PHE A 135 14.20 21.60 -3.22
CA PHE A 135 15.38 20.78 -2.95
C PHE A 135 15.40 19.43 -3.71
N GLY A 136 14.63 19.31 -4.80
CA GLY A 136 14.51 18.06 -5.54
C GLY A 136 13.33 17.23 -5.03
N GLY A 137 12.24 17.26 -5.80
CA GLY A 137 10.93 16.75 -5.41
C GLY A 137 10.93 15.26 -5.07
N GLY A 138 10.27 14.93 -3.95
CA GLY A 138 9.82 13.57 -3.64
C GLY A 138 8.38 13.34 -4.13
N ILE A 139 8.02 12.08 -4.35
CA ILE A 139 6.62 11.69 -4.57
C ILE A 139 5.92 11.75 -3.21
N LEU A 140 5.03 12.73 -3.01
CA LEU A 140 4.15 12.78 -1.84
C LEU A 140 2.82 12.14 -2.23
N THR A 141 2.40 11.14 -1.45
CA THR A 141 1.01 10.69 -1.54
C THR A 141 0.20 11.74 -0.81
N GLU A 142 -0.55 12.55 -1.56
CA GLU A 142 -1.44 13.57 -1.02
C GLU A 142 -2.86 13.02 -0.92
N THR A 143 -3.66 13.65 -0.09
CA THR A 143 -5.11 13.49 -0.13
C THR A 143 -5.72 14.63 -0.94
N ALA A 144 -6.92 14.41 -1.48
CA ALA A 144 -7.74 15.48 -2.01
C ALA A 144 -9.19 15.30 -1.56
N PRO A 145 -9.97 16.38 -1.48
CA PRO A 145 -11.36 16.32 -1.03
C PRO A 145 -12.23 15.52 -1.98
N VAL A 146 -13.23 14.85 -1.42
CA VAL A 146 -14.37 14.28 -2.15
C VAL A 146 -15.63 14.63 -1.39
N LEU A 147 -16.64 15.10 -2.10
CA LEU A 147 -17.99 15.26 -1.56
C LEU A 147 -18.85 14.09 -2.04
N HIS A 148 -19.28 13.24 -1.11
CA HIS A 148 -20.23 12.16 -1.39
C HIS A 148 -21.65 12.68 -1.21
N VAL A 149 -22.35 12.85 -2.32
CA VAL A 149 -23.74 13.30 -2.38
C VAL A 149 -24.65 12.09 -2.24
N LEU A 150 -25.38 12.03 -1.12
CA LEU A 150 -26.40 11.03 -0.84
C LEU A 150 -27.75 11.60 -1.26
N PHE A 151 -28.44 10.91 -2.17
CA PHE A 151 -29.71 11.39 -2.70
C PHE A 151 -30.68 10.23 -2.88
N ASP A 152 -31.97 10.54 -2.85
CA ASP A 152 -33.02 9.58 -3.19
C ASP A 152 -33.35 9.71 -4.68
N ASP A 153 -33.34 8.56 -5.37
CA ASP A 153 -33.76 8.47 -6.77
C ASP A 153 -35.29 8.59 -6.91
N ASP A 154 -35.80 8.70 -8.12
CA ASP A 154 -37.26 8.79 -8.39
C ASP A 154 -38.02 7.57 -7.80
N ASP A 155 -37.34 6.43 -7.68
CA ASP A 155 -37.84 5.19 -7.08
C ASP A 155 -37.77 5.17 -5.53
N GLY A 156 -37.36 6.26 -4.89
CA GLY A 156 -37.14 6.35 -3.44
C GLY A 156 -35.95 5.54 -2.93
N ARG A 157 -35.07 5.09 -3.82
CA ARG A 157 -33.85 4.34 -3.45
C ARG A 157 -32.70 5.31 -3.20
N ARG A 158 -32.03 5.16 -2.06
CA ARG A 158 -30.82 5.92 -1.75
C ARG A 158 -29.70 5.56 -2.75
N ARG A 159 -29.11 6.58 -3.35
CA ARG A 159 -27.97 6.52 -4.27
C ARG A 159 -26.85 7.42 -3.77
N ILE A 160 -25.67 7.22 -4.36
CA ILE A 160 -24.48 8.01 -4.10
C ILE A 160 -23.89 8.52 -5.41
N SER A 161 -23.50 9.80 -5.42
CA SER A 161 -22.57 10.36 -6.40
C SER A 161 -21.38 10.97 -5.66
N SER A 162 -20.19 10.86 -6.23
CA SER A 162 -18.96 11.35 -5.58
C SER A 162 -18.29 12.39 -6.44
N VAL A 163 -18.12 13.58 -5.90
CA VAL A 163 -17.53 14.73 -6.59
C VAL A 163 -16.08 14.90 -6.13
N PRO A 164 -15.08 14.47 -6.92
CA PRO A 164 -13.68 14.57 -6.54
C PRO A 164 -13.10 15.95 -6.87
N PHE A 165 -12.34 16.49 -5.92
CA PHE A 165 -11.60 17.74 -6.08
C PHE A 165 -10.13 17.48 -6.36
N THR A 166 -9.44 18.49 -6.89
CA THR A 166 -8.06 18.32 -7.37
C THR A 166 -7.03 18.44 -6.24
N SER A 167 -7.27 19.34 -5.28
CA SER A 167 -6.44 19.55 -4.10
C SER A 167 -7.28 20.07 -2.92
N HIS A 168 -6.70 20.10 -1.72
CA HIS A 168 -7.32 20.76 -0.57
C HIS A 168 -7.43 22.29 -0.72
N GLU A 169 -6.66 22.88 -1.63
CA GLU A 169 -6.66 24.32 -1.92
C GLU A 169 -7.61 24.71 -3.06
N ASP A 170 -8.34 23.73 -3.62
CA ASP A 170 -9.25 23.96 -4.74
C ASP A 170 -10.45 24.82 -4.26
N PRO A 171 -10.59 26.09 -4.72
CA PRO A 171 -11.65 26.98 -4.25
C PRO A 171 -13.05 26.50 -4.66
N ALA A 172 -13.12 25.54 -5.58
CA ALA A 172 -14.37 24.86 -5.91
C ALA A 172 -14.98 24.17 -4.70
N VAL A 173 -14.18 23.64 -3.76
CA VAL A 173 -14.69 22.93 -2.59
C VAL A 173 -15.57 23.85 -1.75
N ASP A 174 -15.08 25.05 -1.46
CA ASP A 174 -15.82 26.07 -0.72
C ASP A 174 -17.07 26.54 -1.47
N THR A 175 -16.98 26.64 -2.79
CA THR A 175 -18.11 27.02 -3.65
C THR A 175 -19.24 25.98 -3.56
N TRP A 176 -18.90 24.69 -3.64
CA TRP A 176 -19.85 23.59 -3.49
C TRP A 176 -20.47 23.55 -2.09
N ILE A 177 -19.64 23.61 -1.05
CA ILE A 177 -20.10 23.59 0.35
C ILE A 177 -21.05 24.74 0.62
N ARG A 178 -20.73 25.95 0.14
CA ARG A 178 -21.59 27.13 0.31
C ARG A 178 -22.93 26.96 -0.37
N GLN A 179 -22.95 26.45 -1.61
CA GLN A 179 -24.20 26.24 -2.34
C GLN A 179 -25.07 25.17 -1.69
N LEU A 180 -24.49 24.07 -1.25
CA LEU A 180 -25.21 22.99 -0.56
C LEU A 180 -25.85 23.51 0.74
N ARG A 181 -25.10 24.30 1.52
CA ARG A 181 -25.62 24.93 2.74
C ARG A 181 -26.73 25.94 2.49
N ALA A 182 -26.60 26.75 1.44
CA ALA A 182 -27.62 27.73 1.08
C ALA A 182 -28.98 27.06 0.78
N ASN A 183 -28.97 25.78 0.41
CA ASN A 183 -30.15 24.95 0.16
C ASN A 183 -30.50 24.01 1.34
N GLY A 184 -29.92 24.24 2.52
CA GLY A 184 -30.24 23.47 3.73
C GLY A 184 -29.69 22.04 3.77
N VAL A 185 -28.75 21.68 2.90
CA VAL A 185 -28.18 20.33 2.85
C VAL A 185 -27.23 20.12 4.03
N GLU A 186 -27.45 19.05 4.80
CA GLU A 186 -26.59 18.65 5.91
C GLU A 186 -25.23 18.13 5.42
N LEU A 187 -24.17 18.50 6.13
CA LEU A 187 -22.79 18.14 5.79
C LEU A 187 -22.15 17.33 6.92
N GLY A 188 -21.87 16.06 6.65
CA GLY A 188 -21.08 15.19 7.49
C GLY A 188 -19.61 15.14 7.06
N TYR A 189 -18.76 14.56 7.88
CA TYR A 189 -17.33 14.41 7.62
C TYR A 189 -16.79 13.09 8.14
N THR A 190 -15.89 12.48 7.36
CA THR A 190 -15.07 11.33 7.76
C THR A 190 -13.66 11.47 7.20
N ALA A 191 -12.63 11.21 8.01
CA ALA A 191 -11.24 11.19 7.52
C ALA A 191 -10.90 9.87 6.80
N ARG A 192 -11.83 8.91 6.73
CA ARG A 192 -11.61 7.63 6.08
C ARG A 192 -11.56 7.82 4.56
N PRO A 193 -10.54 7.31 3.87
CA PRO A 193 -10.52 7.38 2.41
C PRO A 193 -11.51 6.37 1.84
N LEU A 194 -12.64 6.85 1.36
CA LEU A 194 -13.71 6.00 0.81
C LEU A 194 -13.67 5.89 -0.71
N LEU A 195 -12.80 6.68 -1.37
CA LEU A 195 -12.62 6.64 -2.81
C LEU A 195 -11.12 6.52 -3.14
N TRP A 196 -10.77 5.51 -3.93
CA TRP A 196 -9.48 5.40 -4.58
C TRP A 196 -9.68 5.11 -6.06
N LYS A 197 -9.30 6.04 -6.93
CA LYS A 197 -9.61 5.96 -8.37
C LYS A 197 -9.02 4.72 -9.07
N GLU A 198 -7.90 4.19 -8.58
CA GLU A 198 -7.18 3.09 -9.24
C GLU A 198 -7.65 1.70 -8.78
N GLU A 199 -8.28 1.64 -7.60
CA GLU A 199 -8.79 0.43 -6.96
C GLU A 199 -10.17 0.76 -6.38
N ASP A 200 -11.23 0.14 -6.91
CA ASP A 200 -12.59 0.25 -6.35
C ASP A 200 -12.59 -0.39 -4.94
N TYR A 201 -12.13 0.37 -3.96
CA TYR A 201 -11.91 -0.11 -2.60
C TYR A 201 -13.24 -0.46 -1.93
N LEU A 202 -14.30 0.31 -2.26
CA LEU A 202 -15.68 0.05 -1.88
C LEU A 202 -16.60 0.35 -3.07
N SER A 203 -17.55 -0.55 -3.36
CA SER A 203 -18.62 -0.28 -4.32
C SER A 203 -19.55 0.83 -3.80
N ASP A 204 -20.40 1.38 -4.67
CA ASP A 204 -21.42 2.37 -4.28
C ASP A 204 -22.30 1.85 -3.14
N GLU A 205 -22.69 0.58 -3.20
CA GLU A 205 -23.50 -0.10 -2.18
C GLU A 205 -22.75 -0.22 -0.85
N ALA A 206 -21.48 -0.64 -0.88
CA ALA A 206 -20.68 -0.76 0.33
C ALA A 206 -20.41 0.61 0.99
N ARG A 207 -20.32 1.68 0.20
CA ARG A 207 -20.21 3.06 0.72
C ARG A 207 -21.50 3.53 1.35
N LEU A 208 -22.65 3.24 0.73
CA LEU A 208 -23.97 3.53 1.30
C LEU A 208 -24.19 2.77 2.61
N GLU A 209 -23.83 1.49 2.66
CA GLU A 209 -23.90 0.67 3.87
C GLU A 209 -23.00 1.25 4.97
N TYR A 210 -21.77 1.61 4.63
CA TYR A 210 -20.86 2.29 5.56
C TYR A 210 -21.49 3.57 6.13
N PHE A 211 -22.06 4.44 5.27
CA PHE A 211 -22.66 5.69 5.74
C PHE A 211 -23.91 5.48 6.59
N ALA A 212 -24.67 4.41 6.35
CA ALA A 212 -25.85 4.08 7.13
C ALA A 212 -25.52 3.46 8.49
N ALA A 213 -24.42 2.70 8.59
CA ALA A 213 -24.08 1.91 9.77
C ALA A 213 -23.02 2.55 10.68
N THR A 214 -22.23 3.50 10.18
CA THR A 214 -21.06 4.00 10.91
C THR A 214 -21.42 5.13 11.88
N GLU A 215 -20.86 5.05 13.08
CA GLU A 215 -20.86 6.14 14.06
C GLU A 215 -19.63 7.07 13.89
N GLU A 216 -18.78 6.80 12.88
CA GLU A 216 -17.57 7.58 12.61
C GLU A 216 -17.85 8.90 11.89
N ILE A 217 -19.04 9.11 11.31
CA ILE A 217 -19.38 10.38 10.66
C ILE A 217 -19.67 11.42 11.73
N ILE A 218 -19.03 12.58 11.61
CA ILE A 218 -19.25 13.72 12.50
C ILE A 218 -19.75 14.92 11.70
N ASP A 219 -20.43 15.86 12.36
CA ASP A 219 -20.90 17.08 11.69
C ASP A 219 -19.74 17.95 11.19
N PHE A 220 -19.83 18.39 9.94
CA PHE A 220 -18.87 19.29 9.34
C PHE A 220 -19.17 20.75 9.77
N PRO A 221 -18.20 21.52 10.31
CA PRO A 221 -18.48 22.84 10.89
C PRO A 221 -19.09 23.84 9.91
N SER A 222 -20.11 24.59 10.34
CA SER A 222 -20.93 25.49 9.49
C SER A 222 -20.24 26.77 9.02
N GLU A 223 -19.16 27.20 9.65
CA GLU A 223 -18.49 28.48 9.41
C GLU A 223 -17.03 28.31 9.03
N GLY A 224 -16.49 29.17 8.18
CA GLY A 224 -15.09 29.13 7.75
C GLY A 224 -14.86 28.39 6.44
N SER A 225 -13.60 28.38 5.99
CA SER A 225 -13.20 27.69 4.75
C SER A 225 -13.08 26.18 4.95
N TRP A 226 -13.09 25.43 3.84
CA TRP A 226 -12.84 24.00 3.80
C TRP A 226 -11.56 23.66 4.57
N LEU A 227 -10.46 24.35 4.29
CA LEU A 227 -9.16 24.02 4.86
C LEU A 227 -9.11 24.20 6.38
N GLU A 228 -9.69 25.28 6.89
CA GLU A 228 -9.82 25.53 8.34
C GLU A 228 -10.72 24.50 9.03
N ASN A 229 -11.86 24.20 8.41
CA ASN A 229 -12.85 23.29 8.98
C ASN A 229 -12.39 21.84 8.95
N THR A 230 -11.66 21.47 7.91
CA THR A 230 -11.12 20.14 7.72
C THR A 230 -10.14 19.78 8.84
N ALA A 231 -9.19 20.67 9.17
CA ALA A 231 -8.26 20.42 10.27
C ALA A 231 -8.99 20.22 11.62
N ARG A 232 -10.04 20.99 11.88
CA ARG A 232 -10.86 20.85 13.10
C ARG A 232 -11.69 19.57 13.08
N ALA A 233 -12.31 19.24 11.95
CA ALA A 233 -13.10 18.03 11.78
C ALA A 233 -12.23 16.77 11.88
N GLU A 234 -11.04 16.77 11.29
CA GLU A 234 -10.09 15.67 11.33
C GLU A 234 -9.64 15.35 12.76
N ASN A 235 -9.28 16.37 13.55
CA ASN A 235 -8.93 16.18 14.96
C ASN A 235 -10.11 15.59 15.76
N ARG A 236 -11.33 16.11 15.57
CA ARG A 236 -12.53 15.56 16.22
C ARG A 236 -12.80 14.13 15.78
N TRP A 237 -12.62 13.83 14.50
CA TRP A 237 -12.82 12.50 13.93
C TRP A 237 -11.82 11.50 14.52
N HIS A 238 -10.54 11.85 14.63
CA HIS A 238 -9.53 10.99 15.26
C HIS A 238 -9.84 10.69 16.73
N HIS A 239 -10.30 11.70 17.47
CA HIS A 239 -10.75 11.49 18.85
C HIS A 239 -11.97 10.57 18.92
N ASN A 240 -12.98 10.77 18.06
CA ASN A 240 -14.17 9.92 18.02
C ASN A 240 -13.84 8.48 17.61
N SER A 241 -13.09 8.31 16.53
CA SER A 241 -12.68 7.00 16.00
C SER A 241 -11.85 6.22 17.02
N LYS A 242 -10.92 6.87 17.71
CA LYS A 242 -10.13 6.23 18.77
C LYS A 242 -11.02 5.77 19.93
N ARG A 243 -11.97 6.60 20.37
CA ARG A 243 -12.93 6.24 21.42
C ARG A 243 -13.79 5.05 21.00
N LEU A 244 -14.40 5.10 19.81
CA LEU A 244 -15.21 4.00 19.27
C LEU A 244 -14.39 2.71 19.16
N GLN A 245 -13.13 2.81 18.75
CA GLN A 245 -12.21 1.69 18.71
C GLN A 245 -11.91 1.12 20.10
N GLU A 246 -11.63 1.96 21.09
CA GLU A 246 -11.37 1.53 22.47
C GLU A 246 -12.61 0.86 23.07
N GLU A 247 -13.80 1.39 22.82
CA GLU A 247 -15.07 0.78 23.25
C GLU A 247 -15.31 -0.56 22.56
N ALA A 248 -15.03 -0.66 21.25
CA ALA A 248 -15.13 -1.92 20.52
C ALA A 248 -14.11 -2.97 21.03
N GLU A 249 -12.87 -2.55 21.32
CA GLU A 249 -11.83 -3.42 21.89
C GLU A 249 -12.15 -3.84 23.34
N GLN A 250 -12.88 -3.02 24.10
CA GLN A 250 -13.40 -3.39 25.42
C GLN A 250 -14.54 -4.42 25.33
N ARG A 251 -15.42 -4.30 24.33
CA ARG A 251 -16.52 -5.25 24.08
C ARG A 251 -15.99 -6.57 23.52
N ASP A 252 -15.02 -6.52 22.63
CA ASP A 252 -14.39 -7.69 22.01
C ASP A 252 -12.85 -7.62 22.08
N PRO A 253 -12.22 -8.28 23.08
CA PRO A 253 -10.76 -8.32 23.20
C PRO A 253 -10.08 -9.06 22.03
N ALA A 254 -10.81 -9.86 21.25
CA ALA A 254 -10.26 -10.49 20.06
C ALA A 254 -9.91 -9.47 18.97
N LEU A 255 -10.61 -8.32 18.91
CA LEU A 255 -10.27 -7.22 17.99
C LEU A 255 -8.90 -6.63 18.30
N ARG A 256 -8.59 -6.44 19.59
CA ARG A 256 -7.27 -5.99 20.04
C ARG A 256 -6.19 -6.99 19.66
N ALA A 257 -6.43 -8.28 19.91
CA ALA A 257 -5.50 -9.35 19.52
C ALA A 257 -5.30 -9.42 18.00
N ALA A 258 -6.35 -9.20 17.20
CA ALA A 258 -6.28 -9.15 15.75
C ALA A 258 -5.45 -7.96 15.24
N ARG A 259 -5.59 -6.78 15.85
CA ARG A 259 -4.81 -5.57 15.50
C ARG A 259 -3.32 -5.75 15.76
N LEU A 260 -2.96 -6.46 16.83
CA LEU A 260 -1.57 -6.72 17.18
C LEU A 260 -0.93 -7.80 16.32
N LYS A 261 -1.70 -8.48 15.44
CA LYS A 261 -1.12 -9.46 14.52
C LYS A 261 -0.12 -8.77 13.59
N PRO A 262 1.09 -9.34 13.41
CA PRO A 262 2.09 -8.78 12.54
C PRO A 262 1.58 -8.76 11.09
N THR A 263 1.59 -7.58 10.50
CA THR A 263 1.32 -7.40 9.07
C THR A 263 2.58 -7.69 8.24
N GLY A 264 2.43 -7.84 6.91
CA GLY A 264 3.57 -8.04 6.00
C GLY A 264 4.67 -6.98 6.13
N ARG A 265 4.33 -5.74 6.54
CA ARG A 265 5.31 -4.68 6.83
C ARG A 265 6.28 -5.07 7.95
N HIS A 266 5.80 -5.73 8.99
CA HIS A 266 6.65 -6.20 10.10
C HIS A 266 7.64 -7.27 9.62
N TRP A 267 7.20 -8.13 8.70
CA TRP A 267 8.06 -9.13 8.07
C TRP A 267 9.15 -8.48 7.22
N ILE A 268 8.80 -7.50 6.39
CA ILE A 268 9.76 -6.74 5.57
C ILE A 268 10.77 -6.02 6.45
N LEU A 269 10.33 -5.35 7.53
CA LEU A 269 11.23 -4.67 8.46
C LEU A 269 12.20 -5.65 9.14
N GLY A 270 11.68 -6.80 9.62
CA GLY A 270 12.52 -7.85 10.22
C GLY A 270 13.54 -8.41 9.23
N ALA A 271 13.12 -8.74 8.01
CA ALA A 271 13.99 -9.20 6.94
C ALA A 271 15.05 -8.16 6.57
N TRP A 272 14.68 -6.88 6.51
CA TRP A 272 15.57 -5.78 6.19
C TRP A 272 16.65 -5.59 7.26
N PHE A 273 16.28 -5.53 8.55
CA PHE A 273 17.25 -5.38 9.63
C PHE A 273 18.19 -6.58 9.75
N ALA A 274 17.65 -7.79 9.70
CA ALA A 274 18.45 -9.01 9.69
C ALA A 274 19.37 -9.06 8.46
N GLY A 275 18.87 -8.66 7.30
CA GLY A 275 19.61 -8.61 6.05
C GLY A 275 20.77 -7.63 6.08
N MET A 276 20.54 -6.38 6.48
CA MET A 276 21.59 -5.37 6.61
C MET A 276 22.65 -5.79 7.61
N TYR A 277 22.24 -6.30 8.78
CA TYR A 277 23.16 -6.74 9.81
C TYR A 277 24.01 -7.92 9.34
N THR A 278 23.39 -8.97 8.81
CA THR A 278 24.09 -10.18 8.33
C THR A 278 25.00 -9.87 7.15
N SER A 279 24.56 -9.03 6.21
CA SER A 279 25.40 -8.64 5.07
C SER A 279 26.59 -7.80 5.53
N GLY A 280 26.36 -6.80 6.38
CA GLY A 280 27.42 -5.93 6.90
C GLY A 280 28.47 -6.73 7.69
N SER A 281 28.03 -7.56 8.63
CA SER A 281 28.91 -8.42 9.43
C SER A 281 29.58 -9.51 8.59
N GLY A 282 28.85 -10.11 7.64
CA GLY A 282 29.34 -11.16 6.74
C GLY A 282 30.43 -10.70 5.79
N TYR A 283 30.46 -9.42 5.39
CA TYR A 283 31.61 -8.85 4.65
C TYR A 283 32.72 -8.37 5.59
N LEU A 284 32.37 -7.84 6.76
CA LEU A 284 33.34 -7.31 7.72
C LEU A 284 34.24 -8.41 8.30
N LEU A 285 33.70 -9.59 8.64
CA LEU A 285 34.47 -10.67 9.24
C LEU A 285 35.58 -11.21 8.31
N PRO A 286 35.29 -11.63 7.06
CA PRO A 286 36.33 -12.01 6.09
C PRO A 286 37.35 -10.91 5.85
N TYR A 287 36.93 -9.64 5.83
CA TYR A 287 37.83 -8.51 5.65
C TYR A 287 38.79 -8.32 6.84
N LEU A 288 38.31 -8.48 8.08
CA LEU A 288 39.15 -8.41 9.28
C LEU A 288 40.13 -9.59 9.34
N VAL A 289 39.72 -10.77 8.89
CA VAL A 289 40.60 -11.94 8.74
C VAL A 289 41.68 -11.65 7.69
N GLN A 290 41.29 -11.10 6.54
CA GLN A 290 42.24 -10.71 5.48
C GLN A 290 43.29 -9.71 5.97
N ARG A 291 42.90 -8.76 6.82
CA ARG A 291 43.82 -7.78 7.43
C ARG A 291 44.68 -8.34 8.56
N GLY A 292 44.52 -9.62 8.91
CA GLY A 292 45.22 -10.25 10.03
C GLY A 292 44.79 -9.73 11.40
N VAL A 293 43.68 -8.99 11.48
CA VAL A 293 43.10 -8.52 12.75
C VAL A 293 42.45 -9.68 13.49
N LEU A 294 41.85 -10.62 12.75
CA LEU A 294 41.25 -11.83 13.29
C LEU A 294 41.90 -13.09 12.68
N PRO A 295 42.11 -14.14 13.47
CA PRO A 295 42.50 -15.45 12.92
C PRO A 295 41.30 -16.13 12.25
N VAL A 296 41.53 -17.00 11.26
CA VAL A 296 40.49 -17.85 10.63
C VAL A 296 39.77 -18.73 11.67
N ALA A 297 40.46 -19.10 12.76
CA ALA A 297 39.88 -19.84 13.89
C ALA A 297 38.79 -19.07 14.66
N ALA A 298 38.56 -17.79 14.36
CA ALA A 298 37.50 -16.97 14.95
C ALA A 298 36.09 -17.27 14.39
N TRP A 299 35.90 -18.43 13.76
CA TRP A 299 34.59 -18.90 13.26
C TRP A 299 33.44 -18.84 14.28
N PRO A 300 33.62 -18.97 15.62
CA PRO A 300 32.49 -18.81 16.55
C PRO A 300 31.86 -17.42 16.51
N LEU A 301 32.57 -16.40 15.99
CA LEU A 301 32.00 -15.07 15.77
C LEU A 301 30.86 -15.08 14.75
N GLU A 302 30.80 -16.06 13.84
CA GLU A 302 29.69 -16.22 12.90
C GLU A 302 28.37 -16.53 13.64
N LEU A 303 28.42 -17.21 14.80
CA LEU A 303 27.24 -17.39 15.65
C LEU A 303 26.76 -16.08 16.26
N LEU A 304 27.68 -15.16 16.55
CA LEU A 304 27.36 -13.80 16.98
C LEU A 304 26.81 -12.93 15.83
N VAL A 305 26.88 -13.39 14.58
CA VAL A 305 26.17 -12.77 13.46
C VAL A 305 24.77 -13.39 13.30
N VAL A 306 24.70 -14.72 13.24
CA VAL A 306 23.45 -15.45 12.97
C VAL A 306 22.41 -15.25 14.07
N LEU A 307 22.78 -15.37 15.36
CA LEU A 307 21.81 -15.30 16.46
C LEU A 307 21.20 -13.90 16.65
N PRO A 308 21.98 -12.80 16.64
CA PRO A 308 21.40 -11.46 16.70
C PRO A 308 20.61 -11.11 15.44
N ALA A 309 21.04 -11.53 14.24
CA ALA A 309 20.27 -11.36 13.02
C ALA A 309 18.88 -11.99 13.13
N ALA A 310 18.81 -13.21 13.67
CA ALA A 310 17.55 -13.91 13.91
C ALA A 310 16.68 -13.21 14.96
N ALA A 311 17.28 -12.70 16.05
CA ALA A 311 16.56 -11.91 17.04
C ALA A 311 15.97 -10.62 16.42
N LEU A 312 16.76 -9.90 15.62
CA LEU A 312 16.31 -8.71 14.88
C LEU A 312 15.17 -9.03 13.90
N PHE A 313 15.21 -10.21 13.28
CA PHE A 313 14.13 -10.69 12.41
C PHE A 313 12.83 -10.96 13.19
N PHE A 314 12.93 -11.60 14.36
CA PHE A 314 11.75 -12.02 15.13
C PHE A 314 11.12 -10.88 15.95
N LEU A 315 11.89 -9.89 16.39
CA LEU A 315 11.41 -8.81 17.27
C LEU A 315 10.17 -8.07 16.72
N PRO A 316 10.13 -7.63 15.45
CA PRO A 316 8.93 -7.03 14.86
C PRO A 316 7.72 -7.97 14.79
N LEU A 317 7.95 -9.28 14.84
CA LEU A 317 6.94 -10.34 14.70
C LEU A 317 6.47 -10.90 16.05
N ARG A 318 6.94 -10.36 17.19
CA ARG A 318 6.77 -10.99 18.52
C ARG A 318 5.33 -11.39 18.86
N HIS A 319 4.32 -10.59 18.50
CA HIS A 319 2.91 -10.86 18.81
C HIS A 319 2.22 -11.89 17.87
N GLY A 320 2.88 -12.32 16.79
CA GLY A 320 2.34 -13.34 15.87
C GLY A 320 3.39 -14.31 15.38
N LEU A 321 4.40 -14.57 16.22
CA LEU A 321 5.56 -15.38 15.87
C LEU A 321 5.20 -16.87 15.75
N ARG A 322 4.98 -17.32 14.51
CA ARG A 322 4.73 -18.73 14.15
C ARG A 322 6.01 -19.47 13.76
N TRP A 323 6.01 -20.81 13.89
CA TRP A 323 7.19 -21.66 13.65
C TRP A 323 7.80 -21.49 12.23
N TYR A 324 6.96 -21.30 11.21
CA TYR A 324 7.44 -21.13 9.84
C TYR A 324 8.27 -19.85 9.64
N HIS A 325 8.12 -18.83 10.50
CA HIS A 325 8.97 -17.64 10.43
C HIS A 325 10.43 -17.97 10.73
N ALA A 326 10.71 -18.97 11.56
CA ALA A 326 12.07 -19.44 11.80
C ALA A 326 12.66 -20.09 10.54
N LEU A 327 11.86 -20.87 9.80
CA LEU A 327 12.26 -21.46 8.52
C LEU A 327 12.56 -20.38 7.47
N VAL A 328 11.69 -19.36 7.38
CA VAL A 328 11.87 -18.24 6.45
C VAL A 328 13.11 -17.41 6.80
N CYS A 329 13.32 -17.12 8.09
CA CYS A 329 14.52 -16.44 8.58
C CYS A 329 15.78 -17.23 8.22
N TRP A 330 15.79 -18.54 8.47
CA TRP A 330 16.89 -19.42 8.10
C TRP A 330 17.22 -19.35 6.61
N LEU A 331 16.20 -19.51 5.74
CA LEU A 331 16.39 -19.49 4.29
C LEU A 331 16.92 -18.13 3.82
N LEU A 332 16.43 -17.03 4.38
CA LEU A 332 16.94 -15.69 4.11
C LEU A 332 18.42 -15.57 4.48
N LEU A 333 18.81 -16.03 5.67
CA LEU A 333 20.20 -15.99 6.12
C LEU A 333 21.12 -16.84 5.23
N VAL A 334 20.67 -18.02 4.79
CA VAL A 334 21.42 -18.88 3.86
C VAL A 334 21.65 -18.16 2.52
N VAL A 335 20.62 -17.51 1.97
CA VAL A 335 20.76 -16.74 0.72
C VAL A 335 21.75 -15.58 0.87
N ILE A 336 21.70 -14.87 2.01
CA ILE A 336 22.64 -13.78 2.30
C ILE A 336 24.07 -14.32 2.44
N ALA A 337 24.27 -15.38 3.22
CA ALA A 337 25.58 -16.01 3.40
C ALA A 337 26.17 -16.50 2.06
N PHE A 338 25.34 -17.09 1.20
CA PHE A 338 25.76 -17.46 -0.16
C PHE A 338 26.16 -16.25 -1.00
N THR A 339 25.41 -15.15 -0.89
CA THR A 339 25.74 -13.89 -1.59
C THR A 339 27.08 -13.33 -1.11
N VAL A 340 27.36 -13.39 0.19
CA VAL A 340 28.65 -13.00 0.77
C VAL A 340 29.77 -13.86 0.20
N VAL A 341 29.62 -15.19 0.17
CA VAL A 341 30.61 -16.12 -0.42
C VAL A 341 30.92 -15.74 -1.87
N VAL A 342 29.89 -15.51 -2.69
CA VAL A 342 30.07 -15.10 -4.08
C VAL A 342 30.77 -13.74 -4.18
N GLY A 343 30.43 -12.79 -3.31
CA GLY A 343 31.05 -11.47 -3.28
C GLY A 343 32.49 -11.48 -2.77
N THR A 344 32.87 -12.45 -1.93
CA THR A 344 34.22 -12.61 -1.39
C THR A 344 35.09 -13.55 -2.23
N ALA A 345 34.54 -14.26 -3.22
CA ALA A 345 35.30 -15.16 -4.10
C ALA A 345 36.41 -14.46 -4.91
N ALA A 346 36.30 -13.14 -5.12
CA ALA A 346 37.35 -12.34 -5.74
C ALA A 346 38.41 -11.80 -4.75
N LEU A 347 38.24 -12.06 -3.45
CA LEU A 347 39.18 -11.68 -2.40
C LEU A 347 40.26 -12.78 -2.20
N TRP A 348 41.14 -12.57 -1.23
CA TRP A 348 42.21 -13.53 -0.90
C TRP A 348 41.66 -14.85 -0.34
N PRO A 349 42.40 -15.98 -0.45
CA PRO A 349 41.92 -17.30 -0.05
C PRO A 349 41.40 -17.40 1.40
N ALA A 350 42.03 -16.68 2.33
CA ALA A 350 41.61 -16.66 3.73
C ALA A 350 40.22 -16.00 3.95
N ALA A 351 39.84 -15.04 3.10
CA ALA A 351 38.53 -14.39 3.17
C ALA A 351 37.44 -15.29 2.58
N GLU A 352 37.75 -16.01 1.49
CA GLU A 352 36.85 -17.02 0.92
C GLU A 352 36.61 -18.17 1.90
N GLU A 353 37.68 -18.68 2.54
CA GLU A 353 37.58 -19.73 3.55
C GLU A 353 36.68 -19.32 4.72
N MET A 354 36.86 -18.09 5.25
CA MET A 354 36.01 -17.58 6.33
C MET A 354 34.54 -17.46 5.89
N ALA A 355 34.28 -16.95 4.68
CA ALA A 355 32.91 -16.83 4.16
C ALA A 355 32.24 -18.21 3.96
N MET A 356 32.99 -19.20 3.48
CA MET A 356 32.53 -20.58 3.34
C MET A 356 32.21 -21.21 4.70
N ILE A 357 33.03 -20.95 5.73
CA ILE A 357 32.74 -21.36 7.11
C ILE A 357 31.45 -20.69 7.60
N GLY A 358 31.27 -19.38 7.37
CA GLY A 358 30.06 -18.65 7.72
C GLY A 358 28.79 -19.22 7.07
N LEU A 359 28.86 -19.62 5.79
CA LEU A 359 27.78 -20.34 5.11
C LEU A 359 27.50 -21.69 5.76
N GLY A 360 28.54 -22.48 6.06
CA GLY A 360 28.39 -23.77 6.75
C GLY A 360 27.74 -23.62 8.12
N VAL A 361 28.18 -22.65 8.93
CA VAL A 361 27.58 -22.32 10.23
C VAL A 361 26.12 -21.93 10.06
N THR A 362 25.79 -21.09 9.08
CA THR A 362 24.40 -20.64 8.83
C THR A 362 23.47 -21.80 8.45
N VAL A 363 23.94 -22.72 7.61
CA VAL A 363 23.20 -23.94 7.23
C VAL A 363 22.95 -24.82 8.45
N LEU A 364 23.97 -25.04 9.29
CA LEU A 364 23.88 -25.87 10.50
C LEU A 364 23.11 -25.19 11.64
N ALA A 365 23.02 -23.85 11.66
CA ALA A 365 22.36 -23.08 12.70
C ALA A 365 20.83 -23.16 12.68
N ALA A 366 20.21 -23.93 11.77
CA ALA A 366 18.76 -24.10 11.71
C ALA A 366 18.13 -24.43 13.08
N ALA A 367 18.76 -25.33 13.85
CA ALA A 367 18.32 -25.68 15.20
C ALA A 367 18.56 -24.55 16.22
N LEU A 368 19.65 -23.81 16.08
CA LEU A 368 20.04 -22.73 17.00
C LEU A 368 19.12 -21.50 16.87
N LEU A 369 18.51 -21.28 15.70
CA LEU A 369 17.50 -20.22 15.49
C LEU A 369 16.28 -20.37 16.40
N TRP A 370 16.06 -21.54 16.98
CA TRP A 370 15.00 -21.76 17.96
C TRP A 370 15.23 -20.99 19.27
N VAL A 371 16.49 -20.71 19.63
CA VAL A 371 16.83 -19.94 20.83
C VAL A 371 16.31 -18.51 20.76
N PRO A 372 16.70 -17.67 19.76
CA PRO A 372 16.16 -16.33 19.63
C PRO A 372 14.65 -16.34 19.36
N TYR A 373 14.12 -17.35 18.65
CA TYR A 373 12.68 -17.52 18.46
C TYR A 373 11.94 -17.63 19.80
N GLN A 374 12.38 -18.52 20.71
CA GLN A 374 11.74 -18.72 22.00
C GLN A 374 11.92 -17.53 22.93
N LEU A 375 13.09 -16.88 22.93
CA LEU A 375 13.33 -15.68 23.72
C LEU A 375 12.37 -14.54 23.34
N VAL A 376 12.24 -14.28 22.03
CA VAL A 376 11.31 -13.25 21.55
C VAL A 376 9.87 -13.64 21.83
N LYS A 377 9.48 -14.90 21.62
CA LYS A 377 8.12 -15.37 21.91
C LYS A 377 7.74 -15.23 23.38
N ARG A 378 8.67 -15.49 24.30
CA ARG A 378 8.46 -15.37 25.76
C ARG A 378 8.43 -13.93 26.25
N SER A 379 8.95 -12.97 25.48
CA SER A 379 8.91 -11.54 25.85
C SER A 379 7.51 -10.91 25.80
N VAL A 380 6.53 -11.60 25.19
CA VAL A 380 5.14 -11.15 25.13
C VAL A 380 4.40 -11.54 26.42
N PRO A 381 3.76 -10.60 27.15
CA PRO A 381 3.08 -10.87 28.41
C PRO A 381 2.06 -12.02 28.33
N LEU A 382 1.99 -12.85 29.37
CA LEU A 382 1.07 -14.00 29.46
C LEU A 382 -0.41 -13.62 29.28
N SER A 383 -0.80 -12.39 29.66
CA SER A 383 -2.16 -11.86 29.47
C SER A 383 -2.55 -11.73 27.99
N GLU A 384 -1.59 -11.74 27.07
CA GLU A 384 -1.83 -11.67 25.63
C GLU A 384 -1.71 -13.05 24.94
N GLN A 385 -1.25 -14.09 25.64
CA GLN A 385 -0.97 -15.40 25.04
C GLN A 385 -2.18 -16.35 25.00
N THR A 386 -3.12 -16.21 25.94
CA THR A 386 -4.30 -17.10 26.09
C THR A 386 -5.28 -17.06 24.93
N HIS A 387 -5.25 -16.03 24.08
CA HIS A 387 -6.17 -15.87 22.94
C HIS A 387 -5.60 -16.29 21.57
N SER A 388 -4.37 -16.84 21.54
CA SER A 388 -3.65 -17.13 20.28
C SER A 388 -3.47 -18.62 19.95
N ARG A 389 -4.03 -19.52 20.77
CA ARG A 389 -3.97 -20.97 20.54
C ARG A 389 -4.97 -21.43 19.49
#